data_AF-A0A924J331-F1
#
_entry.id   AF-A0A924J331-F1
#
_cell.length_a   1.000
_cell.length_b   1.000
_cell.length_c   1.000
_cell.angle_alpha   90.00
_cell.angle_beta   90.00
_cell.angle_gamma   90.00
#
_symmetry.space_group_name_H-M   'P 1'
#
loop_
_entity.id
_entity.type
_entity.pdbx_description
1 polymer ?
#
loop_
_entity_poly.entity_id
_entity_poly.type
_entity_poly.pdbx_seq_one_letter_code
_entity_poly.pdbx_strand_id
1 'polypeptide(L)'
;MISWLTRRLSPDPGQLGLFEVAAPQRDVPVRPTLAPAAAVAVAAPVPAQTPAHTAPSRRPDDGCIFTIPAPGAAPPDAACFLAQLRATGLRGVERVVLTTNRRTMVSLGRGVLRVHEGFVNAPPHVHAAIATFATSRNRARRSAARAVIVEFPVPIRAVTRRPASQHPDDAPMAARLSTLHAQLNLEHFGGTLASLEIQVSRRLARRLGHYAPRAHNGGVGEIVISRRHVRRDGWPEAIHTLLHEMVHQWQDEAGLPVDHGRHFRAKCRAVGIEPAATRMLVR
;
A
#
# COMPACT_ATOMS: atom_id res chain seq x y z
N MET A 1 0.77 -41.63 -13.04
CA MET A 1 0.96 -41.54 -14.50
C MET A 1 -0.40 -41.13 -15.07
N ILE A 2 -0.67 -39.90 -15.52
CA ILE A 2 -0.21 -39.23 -16.74
C ILE A 2 -0.55 -37.74 -16.54
N SER A 3 0.45 -36.86 -16.44
CA SER A 3 0.90 -35.87 -17.44
C SER A 3 -0.10 -34.78 -17.83
N TRP A 4 0.35 -33.57 -17.55
CA TRP A 4 -0.19 -32.26 -17.88
C TRP A 4 -0.17 -31.97 -19.39
N LEU A 5 -1.10 -31.13 -19.86
CA LEU A 5 -0.77 -30.11 -20.85
C LEU A 5 -1.69 -28.89 -20.79
N THR A 6 -1.01 -27.77 -20.95
CA THR A 6 -1.36 -26.37 -20.73
C THR A 6 -2.32 -25.77 -21.76
N ARG A 7 -3.18 -24.85 -21.32
CA ARG A 7 -3.51 -23.66 -22.12
C ARG A 7 -3.47 -22.40 -21.25
N ARG A 8 -2.46 -21.57 -21.53
CA ARG A 8 -2.33 -20.19 -21.07
C ARG A 8 -3.43 -19.34 -21.73
N LEU A 9 -4.09 -18.51 -20.95
CA LEU A 9 -4.63 -17.25 -21.42
C LEU A 9 -4.14 -16.13 -20.49
N SER A 10 -3.26 -15.30 -21.05
CA SER A 10 -2.92 -13.97 -20.56
C SER A 10 -4.12 -13.03 -20.83
N PRO A 11 -4.33 -12.00 -19.99
CA PRO A 11 -4.02 -10.66 -20.48
C PRO A 11 -3.35 -9.74 -19.44
N ASP A 12 -2.22 -9.17 -19.86
CA ASP A 12 -1.45 -8.05 -19.28
C ASP A 12 -2.22 -6.70 -19.44
N PRO A 13 -1.68 -5.48 -19.18
CA PRO A 13 -0.67 -4.96 -18.22
C PRO A 13 -1.16 -3.68 -17.47
N GLY A 14 -0.48 -3.29 -16.39
CA GLY A 14 -0.33 -1.85 -16.07
C GLY A 14 -0.90 -1.31 -14.76
N GLN A 15 -1.15 -2.16 -13.76
CA GLN A 15 -1.52 -1.70 -12.43
C GLN A 15 -0.31 -1.74 -11.49
N LEU A 16 0.18 -0.57 -11.08
CA LEU A 16 1.17 -0.46 -10.01
C LEU A 16 0.41 -0.39 -8.68
N GLY A 17 0.38 -1.50 -7.95
CA GLY A 17 0.18 -1.49 -6.50
C GLY A 17 1.55 -1.42 -5.83
N LEU A 18 1.71 -0.49 -4.87
CA LEU A 18 2.81 -0.55 -3.92
C LEU A 18 2.65 -1.84 -3.09
N PHE A 19 3.62 -2.73 -3.18
CA PHE A 19 3.91 -3.69 -2.11
C PHE A 19 5.18 -3.19 -1.44
N GLU A 20 5.07 -2.88 -0.16
CA GLU A 20 6.18 -2.57 0.71
C GLU A 20 6.99 -3.86 0.90
N VAL A 21 8.24 -3.87 0.42
CA VAL A 21 9.18 -4.97 0.64
C VAL A 21 10.03 -4.56 1.84
N ALA A 22 9.66 -5.04 3.03
CA ALA A 22 10.56 -5.04 4.17
C ALA A 22 11.62 -6.14 3.93
N ALA A 23 12.89 -5.74 3.83
CA ALA A 23 14.02 -6.68 3.77
C ALA A 23 14.22 -7.34 5.14
N PRO A 24 14.51 -8.65 5.23
CA PRO A 24 14.82 -9.29 6.49
C PRO A 24 16.23 -8.91 6.96
N GLN A 25 16.33 -8.28 8.13
CA GLN A 25 17.60 -8.20 8.85
C GLN A 25 17.98 -9.60 9.34
N ARG A 26 19.20 -10.02 9.00
CA ARG A 26 19.82 -11.25 9.52
C ARG A 26 20.49 -10.91 10.85
N ASP A 27 19.90 -11.35 11.95
CA ASP A 27 20.58 -11.39 13.24
C ASP A 27 21.57 -12.55 13.26
N VAL A 28 22.84 -12.23 13.49
CA VAL A 28 23.93 -13.17 13.78
C VAL A 28 23.97 -13.39 15.29
N PRO A 29 23.86 -14.63 15.80
CA PRO A 29 23.98 -14.86 17.23
C PRO A 29 25.45 -14.83 17.66
N VAL A 30 25.83 -13.82 18.44
CA VAL A 30 27.11 -13.79 19.17
C VAL A 30 26.94 -14.61 20.45
N ARG A 31 27.72 -15.69 20.58
CA ARG A 31 27.88 -16.45 21.83
C ARG A 31 28.73 -15.66 22.82
N PRO A 32 28.35 -15.57 24.12
CA PRO A 32 29.27 -15.11 25.15
C PRO A 32 30.14 -16.28 25.61
N THR A 33 31.46 -16.10 25.58
CA THR A 33 32.42 -17.01 26.22
C THR A 33 32.92 -16.32 27.48
N LEU A 34 32.76 -16.98 28.63
CA LEU A 34 33.31 -16.58 29.92
C LEU A 34 34.74 -17.11 30.08
N ALA A 35 35.61 -16.27 30.65
CA ALA A 35 36.76 -16.53 31.55
C ALA A 35 37.98 -15.62 31.22
N PRO A 36 38.99 -15.49 32.10
CA PRO A 36 38.94 -14.67 33.30
C PRO A 36 40.03 -13.57 33.31
N ALA A 37 40.01 -12.78 34.38
CA ALA A 37 40.87 -11.63 34.63
C ALA A 37 42.39 -11.94 34.63
N ALA A 38 43.15 -11.02 34.03
CA ALA A 38 44.52 -10.72 34.43
C ALA A 38 44.81 -9.23 34.14
N ALA A 39 45.33 -8.54 35.14
CA ALA A 39 45.77 -7.15 35.08
C ALA A 39 47.08 -7.01 34.30
N VAL A 40 47.34 -5.80 33.76
CA VAL A 40 48.56 -4.98 33.98
C VAL A 40 48.77 -3.97 32.84
N ALA A 41 49.26 -2.79 33.24
CA ALA A 41 50.03 -1.77 32.53
C ALA A 41 49.30 -0.63 31.79
N VAL A 42 49.28 0.47 32.54
CA VAL A 42 49.27 1.89 32.17
C VAL A 42 50.26 2.22 31.04
N ALA A 43 49.78 2.94 30.02
CA ALA A 43 50.63 3.77 29.14
C ALA A 43 49.90 5.09 28.81
N ALA A 44 50.64 6.19 28.92
CA ALA A 44 50.23 7.59 28.87
C ALA A 44 49.81 8.08 27.46
N PRO A 45 49.12 9.23 27.35
CA PRO A 45 48.48 9.68 26.11
C PRO A 45 49.45 10.47 25.21
N VAL A 46 49.34 10.25 23.90
CA VAL A 46 50.05 11.00 22.85
C VAL A 46 49.04 11.86 22.09
N PRO A 47 49.37 13.12 21.74
CA PRO A 47 48.40 14.21 21.64
C PRO A 47 47.64 14.27 20.31
N ALA A 48 46.49 14.95 20.41
CA ALA A 48 45.63 15.38 19.32
C ALA A 48 46.42 16.16 18.24
N GLN A 49 46.26 15.72 16.99
CA GLN A 49 46.62 16.51 15.82
C GLN A 49 45.35 16.93 15.10
N THR A 50 45.10 18.24 15.14
CA THR A 50 44.11 18.97 14.34
C THR A 50 44.70 19.24 12.96
N PRO A 51 44.01 18.89 11.85
CA PRO A 51 44.25 19.55 10.58
C PRO A 51 43.21 20.66 10.35
N ALA A 52 43.73 21.88 10.38
CA ALA A 52 43.42 23.00 9.51
C ALA A 52 42.04 23.09 8.83
N HIS A 53 41.35 24.17 9.20
CA HIS A 53 40.41 24.92 8.37
C HIS A 53 40.84 24.99 6.90
N THR A 54 40.03 24.41 6.01
CA THR A 54 39.92 24.85 4.62
C THR A 54 38.48 25.31 4.41
N ALA A 55 38.32 26.60 4.10
CA ALA A 55 37.05 27.24 3.79
C ALA A 55 36.46 26.72 2.45
N PRO A 56 35.16 26.92 2.21
CA PRO A 56 34.33 25.95 1.48
C PRO A 56 34.42 26.10 -0.03
N SER A 57 34.67 25.00 -0.72
CA SER A 57 34.37 24.85 -2.15
C SER A 57 32.85 24.73 -2.30
N ARG A 58 32.23 25.75 -2.89
CA ARG A 58 30.81 25.76 -3.30
C ARG A 58 30.52 24.56 -4.20
N ARG A 59 29.85 23.54 -3.67
CA ARG A 59 28.97 22.68 -4.46
C ARG A 59 27.60 23.35 -4.50
N PRO A 60 26.89 23.38 -5.65
CA PRO A 60 25.46 23.64 -5.63
C PRO A 60 24.79 22.42 -5.00
N ASP A 61 24.45 22.55 -3.72
CA ASP A 61 23.41 21.73 -3.11
C ASP A 61 22.09 22.07 -3.81
N ASP A 62 21.73 21.30 -4.84
CA ASP A 62 20.35 21.19 -5.32
C ASP A 62 19.52 20.41 -4.29
N GLY A 63 19.45 20.96 -3.07
CA GLY A 63 18.43 20.64 -2.11
C GLY A 63 17.10 21.12 -2.67
N CYS A 64 16.45 20.28 -3.47
CA CYS A 64 15.07 20.46 -3.89
C CYS A 64 14.18 20.44 -2.64
N ILE A 65 14.08 21.58 -1.97
CA ILE A 65 13.04 21.84 -1.00
C ILE A 65 11.74 21.82 -1.80
N PHE A 66 11.00 20.72 -1.72
CA PHE A 66 9.68 20.60 -2.32
C PHE A 66 8.73 21.56 -1.63
N THR A 67 8.48 22.71 -2.26
CA THR A 67 7.47 23.65 -1.81
C THR A 67 6.10 23.01 -2.01
N ILE A 68 5.46 22.63 -0.89
CA ILE A 68 4.04 22.26 -0.87
C ILE A 68 3.26 23.48 -1.37
N PRO A 69 2.42 23.38 -2.42
CA PRO A 69 1.60 24.49 -2.86
C PRO A 69 0.75 24.99 -1.69
N ALA A 70 0.74 26.30 -1.46
CA ALA A 70 -0.07 26.90 -0.41
C ALA A 70 -1.55 26.47 -0.56
N PRO A 71 -2.27 26.25 0.56
CA PRO A 71 -3.70 25.95 0.50
C PRO A 71 -4.44 27.11 -0.21
N GLY A 72 -5.02 26.83 -1.38
CA GLY A 72 -5.68 27.83 -2.22
C GLY A 72 -5.04 28.05 -3.60
N ALA A 73 -3.89 27.42 -3.89
CA ALA A 73 -3.33 27.40 -5.23
C ALA A 73 -4.32 26.80 -6.24
N ALA A 74 -4.42 27.41 -7.43
CA ALA A 74 -5.25 26.89 -8.51
C ALA A 74 -4.92 25.41 -8.76
N PRO A 75 -5.94 24.56 -9.02
CA PRO A 75 -5.68 23.16 -9.29
C PRO A 75 -4.72 23.04 -10.47
N PRO A 76 -3.73 22.14 -10.40
CA PRO A 76 -2.75 22.00 -11.47
C PRO A 76 -3.45 21.73 -12.81
N ASP A 77 -3.04 22.47 -13.85
CA ASP A 77 -3.65 22.35 -15.17
C ASP A 77 -3.16 21.08 -15.89
N ALA A 78 -4.08 20.13 -16.05
CA ALA A 78 -3.82 18.87 -16.73
C ALA A 78 -3.44 19.05 -18.21
N ALA A 79 -3.91 20.11 -18.88
CA ALA A 79 -3.58 20.38 -20.28
C ALA A 79 -2.14 20.87 -20.41
N CYS A 80 -1.71 21.82 -19.56
CA CYS A 80 -0.33 22.26 -19.47
C CYS A 80 0.62 21.09 -19.16
N PHE A 81 0.26 20.24 -18.18
CA PHE A 81 1.07 19.08 -17.85
C PHE A 81 1.15 18.04 -18.98
N LEU A 82 0.06 17.82 -19.73
CA LEU A 82 0.09 16.99 -20.93
C LEU A 82 1.07 17.54 -21.98
N ALA A 83 1.12 18.86 -22.18
CA ALA A 83 2.06 19.49 -23.09
C ALA A 83 3.52 19.26 -22.65
N GLN A 84 3.81 19.39 -21.36
CA GLN A 84 5.13 19.09 -20.79
C GLN A 84 5.53 17.63 -21.04
N LEU A 85 4.65 16.68 -20.75
CA LEU A 85 4.93 15.26 -21.00
C LEU A 85 5.16 14.97 -22.49
N ARG A 86 4.42 15.63 -23.39
CA ARG A 86 4.63 15.51 -24.85
C ARG A 86 6.00 16.02 -25.28
N ALA A 87 6.49 17.11 -24.68
CA ALA A 87 7.84 17.61 -24.92
C ALA A 87 8.90 16.60 -24.48
N THR A 88 8.65 15.83 -23.42
CA THR A 88 9.52 14.73 -22.97
C THR A 88 9.33 13.39 -23.72
N GLY A 89 8.53 13.37 -24.79
CA GLY A 89 8.36 12.20 -25.65
C GLY A 89 7.10 11.38 -25.43
N LEU A 90 6.10 11.87 -24.68
CA LEU A 90 4.80 11.19 -24.57
C LEU A 90 4.08 11.17 -25.93
N ARG A 91 3.58 10.00 -26.34
CA ARG A 91 2.87 9.75 -27.60
C ARG A 91 1.68 8.82 -27.35
N GLY A 92 0.67 8.86 -28.23
CA GLY A 92 -0.49 7.96 -28.14
C GLY A 92 -1.40 8.17 -26.92
N VAL A 93 -1.28 9.33 -26.26
CA VAL A 93 -2.14 9.75 -25.15
C VAL A 93 -2.97 10.95 -25.59
N GLU A 94 -4.29 10.78 -25.54
CA GLU A 94 -5.29 11.77 -25.91
C GLU A 94 -5.41 12.85 -24.84
N ARG A 95 -5.46 12.44 -23.57
CA ARG A 95 -5.56 13.36 -22.43
C ARG A 95 -4.89 12.82 -21.17
N VAL A 96 -4.51 13.76 -20.30
CA VAL A 96 -4.06 13.47 -18.93
C VAL A 96 -5.19 13.77 -17.95
N VAL A 97 -5.33 12.93 -16.93
CA VAL A 97 -6.20 13.18 -15.78
C VAL A 97 -5.34 13.17 -14.53
N LEU A 98 -5.35 14.30 -13.80
CA LEU A 98 -4.68 14.39 -12.52
C LEU A 98 -5.53 13.73 -11.43
N THR A 99 -4.88 12.99 -10.54
CA THR A 99 -5.54 12.27 -9.46
C THR A 99 -4.85 12.54 -8.13
N THR A 100 -5.58 12.37 -7.04
CA THR A 100 -5.06 12.35 -5.67
C THR A 100 -4.95 10.93 -5.11
N ASN A 101 -5.06 9.91 -5.99
CA ASN A 101 -5.08 8.51 -5.59
C ASN A 101 -3.67 8.04 -5.22
N ARG A 102 -3.46 7.74 -3.94
CA ARG A 102 -2.17 7.29 -3.39
C ARG A 102 -1.77 5.88 -3.79
N ARG A 103 -2.73 5.03 -4.18
CA ARG A 103 -2.46 3.62 -4.51
C ARG A 103 -1.95 3.43 -5.94
N THR A 104 -2.29 4.34 -6.84
CA THR A 104 -1.90 4.24 -8.25
C THR A 104 -1.38 5.58 -8.71
N MET A 105 -0.05 5.70 -8.70
CA MET A 105 0.67 6.93 -8.99
C MET A 105 0.62 7.31 -10.47
N VAL A 106 0.74 6.32 -11.36
CA VAL A 106 0.65 6.51 -12.80
C VAL A 106 -0.05 5.29 -13.41
N SER A 107 -1.05 5.50 -14.28
CA SER A 107 -1.69 4.43 -15.04
C SER A 107 -2.12 4.89 -16.42
N LEU A 108 -2.10 3.99 -17.40
CA LEU A 108 -2.50 4.26 -18.77
C LEU A 108 -3.63 3.30 -19.18
N GLY A 109 -4.69 3.83 -19.76
CA GLY A 109 -5.75 3.00 -20.35
C GLY A 109 -6.62 3.79 -21.34
N ARG A 110 -6.95 3.17 -22.47
CA ARG A 110 -7.79 3.76 -23.54
C ARG A 110 -7.39 5.19 -23.91
N GLY A 111 -6.09 5.43 -24.16
CA GLY A 111 -5.58 6.76 -24.53
C GLY A 111 -5.54 7.79 -23.38
N VAL A 112 -5.97 7.43 -22.16
CA VAL A 112 -5.97 8.31 -20.98
C VAL A 112 -4.84 7.95 -20.03
N LEU A 113 -3.95 8.90 -19.79
CA LEU A 113 -2.89 8.80 -18.78
C LEU A 113 -3.38 9.43 -17.48
N ARG A 114 -3.54 8.63 -16.43
CA ARG A 114 -3.82 9.12 -15.07
C ARG A 114 -2.50 9.28 -14.32
N VAL A 115 -2.26 10.45 -13.78
CA VAL A 115 -1.03 10.79 -13.04
C VAL A 115 -1.40 11.41 -11.70
N HIS A 116 -0.68 11.08 -10.64
CA HIS A 116 -0.85 11.75 -9.36
C HIS A 116 -0.45 13.22 -9.48
N GLU A 117 -1.24 14.14 -8.92
CA GLU A 117 -1.03 15.59 -9.06
C GLU A 117 0.35 16.05 -8.58
N GLY A 118 0.93 15.37 -7.59
CA GLY A 118 2.26 15.69 -7.08
C GLY A 118 3.42 15.44 -8.05
N PHE A 119 3.18 14.87 -9.23
CA PHE A 119 4.20 14.82 -10.30
C PHE A 119 4.24 16.07 -11.18
N VAL A 120 3.26 16.97 -11.07
CA VAL A 120 3.17 18.15 -11.96
C VAL A 120 4.44 19.01 -11.85
N ASN A 121 4.97 19.17 -10.64
CA ASN A 121 6.20 19.93 -10.38
C ASN A 121 7.45 19.04 -10.25
N ALA A 122 7.37 17.78 -10.70
CA ALA A 122 8.52 16.89 -10.63
C ALA A 122 9.64 17.32 -11.61
N PRO A 123 10.90 16.95 -11.35
CA PRO A 123 12.00 17.23 -12.26
C PRO A 123 11.80 16.60 -13.65
N PRO A 124 12.40 17.18 -14.71
CA PRO A 124 12.23 16.70 -16.09
C PRO A 124 12.55 15.22 -16.31
N HIS A 125 13.51 14.66 -15.56
CA HIS A 125 13.84 13.24 -15.66
C HIS A 125 12.71 12.32 -15.18
N VAL A 126 11.91 12.76 -14.20
CA VAL A 126 10.71 12.04 -13.74
C VAL A 126 9.60 12.13 -14.78
N HIS A 127 9.41 13.30 -15.40
CA HIS A 127 8.47 13.46 -16.52
C HIS A 127 8.83 12.57 -17.71
N ALA A 128 10.11 12.51 -18.07
CA ALA A 128 10.62 11.60 -19.10
C ALA A 128 10.40 10.12 -18.73
N ALA A 129 10.55 9.76 -17.45
CA ALA A 129 10.22 8.43 -16.96
C ALA A 129 8.71 8.13 -17.11
N ILE A 130 7.82 9.07 -16.77
CA ILE A 130 6.36 8.93 -16.96
C ILE A 130 6.03 8.72 -18.45
N ALA A 131 6.61 9.54 -19.33
CA ALA A 131 6.44 9.42 -20.77
C ALA A 131 6.94 8.06 -21.30
N THR A 132 8.12 7.62 -20.85
CA THR A 132 8.70 6.31 -21.20
C THR A 132 7.85 5.16 -20.70
N PHE A 133 7.36 5.23 -19.46
CA PHE A 133 6.51 4.21 -18.87
C PHE A 133 5.20 4.02 -19.65
N ALA A 134 4.62 5.12 -20.12
CA ALA A 134 3.37 5.14 -20.89
C ALA A 134 3.55 4.67 -22.34
N THR A 135 4.67 5.00 -22.98
CA THR A 135 4.85 4.78 -24.43
C THR A 135 5.68 3.55 -24.80
N SER A 136 6.63 3.16 -23.94
CA SER A 136 7.56 2.09 -24.28
C SER A 136 6.84 0.76 -24.40
N ARG A 137 7.11 0.02 -25.47
CA ARG A 137 6.71 -1.39 -25.61
C ARG A 137 7.73 -2.36 -25.00
N ASN A 138 8.92 -1.88 -24.67
CA ASN A 138 9.98 -2.68 -24.07
C ASN A 138 9.79 -2.77 -22.55
N ARG A 139 9.65 -4.00 -22.04
CA ARG A 139 9.41 -4.30 -20.62
C ARG A 139 10.53 -3.80 -19.70
N ALA A 140 11.80 -3.96 -20.09
CA ALA A 140 12.94 -3.53 -19.29
C ALA A 140 12.97 -2.00 -19.15
N ARG A 141 12.78 -1.26 -20.26
CA ARG A 141 12.69 0.21 -20.24
C ARG A 141 11.51 0.70 -19.39
N ARG A 142 10.35 0.04 -19.49
CA ARG A 142 9.20 0.35 -18.63
C ARG A 142 9.50 0.10 -17.16
N SER A 143 10.23 -0.97 -16.84
CA SER A 143 10.61 -1.30 -15.47
C SER A 143 11.60 -0.29 -14.88
N ALA A 144 12.60 0.14 -15.66
CA ALA A 144 13.53 1.19 -15.25
C ALA A 144 12.82 2.54 -15.02
N ALA A 145 11.94 2.92 -15.96
CA ALA A 145 11.12 4.12 -15.80
C ALA A 145 10.20 4.03 -14.56
N ARG A 146 9.61 2.85 -14.30
CA ARG A 146 8.83 2.61 -13.09
C ARG A 146 9.65 2.84 -11.82
N ALA A 147 10.90 2.41 -11.76
CA ALA A 147 11.75 2.60 -10.59
C ALA A 147 11.90 4.10 -10.26
N VAL A 148 12.24 4.92 -11.26
CA VAL A 148 12.36 6.38 -11.12
C VAL A 148 11.06 7.01 -10.61
N ILE A 149 9.91 6.60 -11.16
CA ILE A 149 8.60 7.14 -10.76
C ILE A 149 8.26 6.81 -9.30
N VAL A 150 8.60 5.59 -8.84
CA VAL A 150 8.29 5.13 -7.49
C VAL A 150 9.24 5.73 -6.45
N GLU A 151 10.51 5.94 -6.82
CA GLU A 151 11.51 6.54 -5.93
C GLU A 151 11.28 8.04 -5.71
N PHE A 152 10.63 8.72 -6.66
CA PHE A 152 10.34 10.14 -6.52
C PHE A 152 9.40 10.43 -5.33
N PRO A 153 9.83 11.25 -4.36
CA PRO A 153 9.04 11.52 -3.16
C PRO A 153 7.90 12.49 -3.47
N VAL A 154 6.72 11.96 -3.75
CA VAL A 154 5.52 12.77 -3.95
C VAL A 154 4.96 13.19 -2.57
N PRO A 155 4.80 14.50 -2.29
CA PRO A 155 4.17 14.95 -1.05
C PRO A 155 2.73 14.43 -0.97
N ILE A 156 2.51 13.46 -0.08
CA ILE A 156 1.18 12.92 0.15
C ILE A 156 0.50 13.85 1.15
N ARG A 157 -0.34 14.77 0.64
CA ARG A 157 -1.15 15.64 1.49
C ARG A 157 -1.99 14.76 2.41
N ALA A 158 -1.82 14.92 3.73
CA ALA A 158 -2.62 14.21 4.72
C ALA A 158 -4.08 14.70 4.65
N VAL A 159 -4.87 14.09 3.78
CA VAL A 159 -6.32 14.30 3.79
C VAL A 159 -6.85 13.62 5.05
N THR A 160 -7.44 14.41 5.94
CA THR A 160 -8.36 13.92 6.96
C THR A 160 -9.48 13.21 6.20
N ARG A 161 -9.40 11.88 6.12
CA ARG A 161 -10.41 11.08 5.44
C ARG A 161 -11.69 11.27 6.25
N ARG A 162 -12.63 12.08 5.75
CA ARG A 162 -13.97 12.12 6.32
C ARG A 162 -14.49 10.68 6.24
N PRO A 163 -14.91 10.07 7.36
CA PRO A 163 -15.50 8.74 7.34
C PRO A 163 -16.59 8.74 6.27
N ALA A 164 -16.57 7.73 5.39
CA ALA A 164 -17.62 7.62 4.40
C ALA A 164 -18.90 7.38 5.18
N SER A 165 -19.77 8.40 5.27
CA SER A 165 -21.00 8.28 6.03
C SER A 165 -21.78 7.06 5.53
N GLN A 166 -22.00 6.10 6.43
CA GLN A 166 -22.81 4.93 6.14
C GLN A 166 -24.17 5.43 5.64
N HIS A 167 -24.61 4.92 4.49
CA HIS A 167 -25.90 5.32 3.98
C HIS A 167 -27.02 4.85 4.92
N PRO A 168 -28.06 5.67 5.18
CA PRO A 168 -29.13 5.35 6.13
C PRO A 168 -29.72 3.94 5.99
N ASP A 169 -30.13 3.54 4.77
CA ASP A 169 -30.72 2.20 4.54
C ASP A 169 -29.79 1.01 4.86
N ASP A 170 -28.48 1.24 4.89
CA ASP A 170 -27.49 0.19 5.15
C ASP A 170 -27.00 0.26 6.61
N ALA A 171 -27.40 1.25 7.39
CA ALA A 171 -27.03 1.40 8.79
C ALA A 171 -27.44 0.18 9.64
N PRO A 172 -28.63 -0.43 9.47
CA PRO A 172 -28.99 -1.64 10.22
C PRO A 172 -28.07 -2.83 9.90
N MET A 173 -27.65 -2.99 8.64
CA MET A 173 -26.72 -4.05 8.24
C MET A 173 -25.34 -3.83 8.87
N ALA A 174 -24.82 -2.59 8.83
CA ALA A 174 -23.55 -2.24 9.44
C ALA A 174 -23.58 -2.46 10.96
N ALA A 175 -24.63 -1.99 11.64
CA ALA A 175 -24.80 -2.19 13.09
C ALA A 175 -24.80 -3.67 13.46
N ARG A 176 -25.52 -4.52 12.69
CA ARG A 176 -25.51 -5.96 12.91
C ARG A 176 -24.13 -6.58 12.69
N LEU A 177 -23.40 -6.17 11.66
CA LEU A 177 -22.03 -6.65 11.44
C LEU A 177 -21.07 -6.20 12.55
N SER A 178 -21.25 -4.99 13.11
CA SER A 178 -20.48 -4.54 14.28
C SER A 178 -20.75 -5.39 15.52
N THR A 179 -22.01 -5.74 15.78
CA THR A 179 -22.35 -6.66 16.87
C THR A 179 -21.75 -8.05 16.65
N LEU A 180 -21.85 -8.57 15.42
CA LEU A 180 -21.25 -9.87 15.06
C LEU A 180 -19.73 -9.83 15.20
N HIS A 181 -19.06 -8.75 14.81
CA HIS A 181 -17.60 -8.59 14.99
C HIS A 181 -17.23 -8.72 16.47
N ALA A 182 -17.92 -8.01 17.36
CA ALA A 182 -17.65 -8.09 18.80
C ALA A 182 -17.88 -9.52 19.35
N GLN A 183 -18.96 -10.19 18.94
CA GLN A 183 -19.26 -11.56 19.34
C GLN A 183 -18.20 -12.56 18.86
N LEU A 184 -17.87 -12.50 17.57
CA LEU A 184 -16.87 -13.38 16.95
C LEU A 184 -15.46 -13.10 17.49
N ASN A 185 -15.17 -11.85 17.87
CA ASN A 185 -13.91 -11.49 18.51
C ASN A 185 -13.78 -12.23 19.85
N LEU A 186 -14.82 -12.20 20.68
CA LEU A 186 -14.86 -12.95 21.94
C LEU A 186 -14.72 -14.46 21.68
N GLU A 187 -15.48 -15.00 20.73
CA GLU A 187 -15.53 -16.45 20.47
C GLU A 187 -14.22 -17.01 19.89
N HIS A 188 -13.63 -16.33 18.90
CA HIS A 188 -12.54 -16.89 18.09
C HIS A 188 -11.18 -16.23 18.30
N PHE A 189 -11.16 -15.06 18.93
CA PHE A 189 -9.96 -14.26 19.14
C PHE A 189 -9.77 -13.86 20.61
N GLY A 190 -10.59 -14.39 21.53
CA GLY A 190 -10.48 -14.12 22.97
C GLY A 190 -10.79 -12.68 23.36
N GLY A 191 -11.48 -11.92 22.50
CA GLY A 191 -11.82 -10.52 22.73
C GLY A 191 -10.66 -9.55 22.57
N THR A 192 -9.50 -9.98 22.05
CA THR A 192 -8.29 -9.15 22.00
C THR A 192 -8.25 -8.21 20.81
N LEU A 193 -9.04 -8.47 19.75
CA LEU A 193 -9.02 -7.60 18.57
C LEU A 193 -9.61 -6.22 18.88
N ALA A 194 -8.97 -5.17 18.37
CA ALA A 194 -9.47 -3.81 18.56
C ALA A 194 -10.85 -3.62 17.92
N SER A 195 -11.63 -2.70 18.47
CA SER A 195 -12.83 -2.22 17.80
C SER A 195 -12.45 -1.42 16.54
N LEU A 196 -13.17 -1.72 15.46
CA LEU A 196 -12.99 -1.09 14.15
C LEU A 196 -14.31 -0.53 13.65
N GLU A 197 -14.22 0.38 12.68
CA GLU A 197 -15.39 0.83 11.94
C GLU A 197 -15.81 -0.27 10.95
N ILE A 198 -17.07 -0.70 11.02
CA ILE A 198 -17.64 -1.64 10.06
C ILE A 198 -18.57 -0.89 9.10
N GLN A 199 -18.27 -0.97 7.81
CA GLN A 199 -19.06 -0.33 6.76
C GLN A 199 -19.68 -1.35 5.80
N VAL A 200 -20.85 -1.01 5.27
CA VAL A 200 -21.48 -1.77 4.19
C VAL A 200 -21.43 -0.95 2.91
N SER A 201 -20.67 -1.42 1.93
CA SER A 201 -20.40 -0.69 0.69
C SER A 201 -21.30 -1.14 -0.45
N ARG A 202 -21.98 -0.18 -1.07
CA ARG A 202 -22.67 -0.36 -2.36
C ARG A 202 -21.72 -0.40 -3.56
N ARG A 203 -20.50 0.11 -3.41
CA ARG A 203 -19.52 0.27 -4.51
C ARG A 203 -18.55 -0.91 -4.61
N LEU A 204 -18.52 -1.80 -3.61
CA LEU A 204 -17.65 -2.97 -3.59
C LEU A 204 -18.20 -4.07 -4.51
N ALA A 205 -17.86 -4.00 -5.80
CA ALA A 205 -18.43 -4.87 -6.83
C ALA A 205 -17.61 -6.14 -7.12
N ARG A 206 -16.29 -6.11 -6.91
CA ARG A 206 -15.34 -7.18 -7.29
C ARG A 206 -14.82 -8.01 -6.10
N ARG A 207 -15.11 -7.59 -4.87
CA ARG A 207 -14.69 -8.23 -3.62
C ARG A 207 -15.90 -8.35 -2.70
N LEU A 208 -15.91 -9.37 -1.84
CA LEU A 208 -16.99 -9.58 -0.87
C LEU A 208 -16.75 -8.75 0.40
N GLY A 209 -15.49 -8.67 0.84
CA GLY A 209 -15.02 -7.82 1.92
C GLY A 209 -13.65 -7.23 1.61
N HIS A 210 -13.21 -6.29 2.45
CA HIS A 210 -11.79 -6.03 2.67
C HIS A 210 -11.56 -5.40 4.04
N TYR A 211 -10.45 -5.78 4.66
CA TYR A 211 -9.84 -5.09 5.77
C TYR A 211 -8.91 -3.96 5.29
N ALA A 212 -8.90 -2.85 6.02
CA ALA A 212 -7.89 -1.81 5.91
C ALA A 212 -7.32 -1.47 7.30
N PRO A 213 -6.00 -1.58 7.49
CA PRO A 213 -5.36 -1.34 8.78
C PRO A 213 -5.46 0.12 9.21
N ARG A 214 -5.25 0.35 10.51
CA ARG A 214 -5.16 1.70 11.07
C ARG A 214 -4.05 2.48 10.36
N ALA A 215 -4.34 3.72 9.96
CA ALA A 215 -3.33 4.55 9.34
C ALA A 215 -2.33 5.02 10.41
N HIS A 216 -1.04 5.02 10.09
CA HIS A 216 0.05 5.47 10.98
C HIS A 216 -0.17 6.87 11.58
N ASN A 217 -0.98 7.71 10.95
CA ASN A 217 -1.36 9.04 11.41
C ASN A 217 -2.62 9.07 12.30
N GLY A 218 -2.97 7.96 12.96
CA GLY A 218 -4.08 7.89 13.91
C GLY A 218 -5.47 7.66 13.31
N GLY A 219 -5.55 7.23 12.04
CA GLY A 219 -6.82 6.85 11.42
C GLY A 219 -7.37 5.55 11.98
N VAL A 220 -8.70 5.45 12.14
CA VAL A 220 -9.38 4.21 12.56
C VAL A 220 -9.28 3.18 11.44
N GLY A 221 -8.96 1.93 11.77
CA GLY A 221 -9.00 0.82 10.81
C GLY A 221 -10.45 0.47 10.49
N GLU A 222 -10.68 -0.09 9.32
CA GLU A 222 -12.03 -0.40 8.83
C GLU A 222 -12.12 -1.81 8.25
N ILE A 223 -13.27 -2.44 8.45
CA ILE A 223 -13.70 -3.60 7.66
C ILE A 223 -14.91 -3.17 6.83
N VAL A 224 -14.83 -3.42 5.53
CA VAL A 224 -15.90 -3.06 4.60
C VAL A 224 -16.44 -4.29 3.92
N ILE A 225 -17.73 -4.56 4.07
CA ILE A 225 -18.44 -5.69 3.45
C ILE A 225 -19.32 -5.19 2.30
N SER A 226 -19.40 -5.95 1.20
CA SER A 226 -20.24 -5.61 0.05
C SER A 226 -21.73 -5.76 0.40
N ARG A 227 -22.51 -4.70 0.21
CA ARG A 227 -23.98 -4.75 0.36
C ARG A 227 -24.60 -5.82 -0.54
N ARG A 228 -24.10 -5.94 -1.77
CA ARG A 228 -24.58 -6.92 -2.73
C ARG A 228 -24.38 -8.33 -2.19
N HIS A 229 -23.24 -8.60 -1.57
CA HIS A 229 -22.93 -9.90 -0.98
C HIS A 229 -23.91 -10.24 0.15
N VAL A 230 -24.07 -9.34 1.13
CA VAL A 230 -25.02 -9.55 2.24
C VAL A 230 -26.44 -9.83 1.73
N ARG A 231 -26.89 -9.09 0.71
CA ARG A 231 -28.26 -9.24 0.16
C ARG A 231 -28.44 -10.47 -0.72
N ARG A 232 -27.44 -10.83 -1.53
CA ARG A 232 -27.55 -11.90 -2.53
C ARG A 232 -27.21 -13.26 -1.94
N ASP A 233 -26.12 -13.32 -1.17
CA ASP A 233 -25.53 -14.57 -0.70
C ASP A 233 -25.96 -14.88 0.75
N GLY A 234 -26.57 -13.91 1.43
CA GLY A 234 -27.18 -14.07 2.75
C GLY A 234 -26.23 -13.85 3.92
N TRP A 235 -26.79 -13.89 5.13
CA TRP A 235 -26.06 -13.63 6.37
C TRP A 235 -24.97 -14.66 6.72
N PRO A 236 -25.17 -15.99 6.53
CA PRO A 236 -24.12 -16.96 6.82
C PRO A 236 -22.83 -16.71 6.02
N GLU A 237 -22.97 -16.42 4.73
CA GLU A 237 -21.81 -16.11 3.87
C GLU A 237 -21.18 -14.74 4.21
N ALA A 238 -22.00 -13.76 4.58
CA ALA A 238 -21.49 -12.49 5.06
C ALA A 238 -20.70 -12.62 6.38
N ILE A 239 -21.13 -13.51 7.29
CA ILE A 239 -20.40 -13.84 8.54
C ILE A 239 -19.08 -14.54 8.22
N HIS A 240 -19.09 -15.49 7.26
CA HIS A 240 -17.87 -16.15 6.79
C HIS A 240 -16.86 -15.14 6.24
N THR A 241 -17.33 -14.19 5.44
CA THR A 241 -16.51 -13.08 4.93
C THR A 241 -16.03 -12.18 6.07
N LEU A 242 -16.88 -11.84 7.04
CA LEU A 242 -16.48 -11.04 8.20
C LEU A 242 -15.34 -11.72 8.99
N LEU A 243 -15.47 -13.02 9.27
CA LEU A 243 -14.41 -13.79 9.91
C LEU A 243 -13.11 -13.78 9.09
N HIS A 244 -13.20 -13.89 7.77
CA HIS A 244 -12.03 -13.79 6.88
C HIS A 244 -11.31 -12.45 7.05
N GLU A 245 -12.04 -11.33 7.05
CA GLU A 245 -11.46 -10.01 7.26
C GLU A 245 -10.93 -9.83 8.70
N MET A 246 -11.56 -10.44 9.71
CA MET A 246 -11.06 -10.45 11.08
C MET A 246 -9.76 -11.25 11.24
N VAL A 247 -9.54 -12.30 10.43
CA VAL A 247 -8.24 -12.98 10.41
C VAL A 247 -7.15 -12.05 9.85
N HIS A 248 -7.47 -11.21 8.85
CA HIS A 248 -6.53 -10.17 8.39
C HIS A 248 -6.27 -9.11 9.46
N GLN A 249 -7.31 -8.68 10.19
CA GLN A 249 -7.14 -7.80 11.36
C GLN A 249 -6.21 -8.43 12.40
N TRP A 250 -6.42 -9.70 12.74
CA TRP A 250 -5.56 -10.43 13.68
C TRP A 250 -4.10 -10.48 13.23
N GLN A 251 -3.82 -10.65 11.93
CA GLN A 251 -2.45 -10.59 11.42
C GLN A 251 -1.83 -9.23 11.69
N ASP A 252 -2.53 -8.15 11.32
CA ASP A 252 -2.06 -6.77 11.50
C ASP A 252 -1.75 -6.48 12.99
N GLU A 253 -2.71 -6.77 13.87
CA GLU A 253 -2.58 -6.48 15.30
C GLU A 253 -1.55 -7.39 16.00
N ALA A 254 -1.27 -8.58 15.46
CA ALA A 254 -0.21 -9.46 15.95
C ALA A 254 1.17 -9.14 15.34
N GLY A 255 1.29 -8.10 14.50
CA GLY A 255 2.55 -7.75 13.82
C GLY A 255 2.99 -8.77 12.75
N LEU A 256 2.05 -9.54 12.21
CA LEU A 256 2.29 -10.53 11.16
C LEU A 256 2.03 -9.91 9.77
N PRO A 257 2.68 -10.42 8.71
CA PRO A 257 2.34 -10.02 7.34
C PRO A 257 0.87 -10.26 7.03
N VAL A 258 0.18 -9.23 6.51
CA VAL A 258 -1.23 -9.30 6.08
C VAL A 258 -1.30 -9.91 4.68
N ASP A 259 -1.34 -11.23 4.62
CA ASP A 259 -1.41 -12.04 3.40
C ASP A 259 -2.19 -13.36 3.62
N HIS A 260 -2.36 -14.16 2.57
CA HIS A 260 -3.00 -15.50 2.63
C HIS A 260 -1.99 -16.65 2.88
N GLY A 261 -0.90 -16.36 3.59
CA GLY A 261 0.20 -17.26 3.88
C GLY A 261 -0.09 -18.30 4.96
N ARG A 262 0.97 -18.85 5.56
CA ARG A 262 0.87 -19.95 6.53
C ARG A 262 0.04 -19.57 7.77
N HIS A 263 0.30 -18.39 8.34
CA HIS A 263 -0.37 -17.92 9.56
C HIS A 263 -1.86 -17.69 9.32
N PHE A 264 -2.21 -17.03 8.22
CA PHE A 264 -3.60 -16.85 7.78
C PHE A 264 -4.33 -18.19 7.66
N ARG A 265 -3.76 -19.13 6.89
CA ARG A 265 -4.38 -20.44 6.68
C ARG A 265 -4.58 -21.23 7.98
N ALA A 266 -3.61 -21.14 8.89
CA ALA A 266 -3.71 -21.77 10.20
C ALA A 266 -4.84 -21.15 11.03
N LYS A 267 -4.92 -19.82 11.09
CA LYS A 267 -5.96 -19.13 11.85
C LYS A 267 -7.35 -19.34 11.24
N CYS A 268 -7.49 -19.32 9.91
CA CYS A 268 -8.73 -19.66 9.23
C CYS A 268 -9.27 -21.04 9.63
N ARG A 269 -8.42 -22.08 9.62
CA ARG A 269 -8.82 -23.41 10.09
C ARG A 269 -9.24 -23.41 11.56
N ALA A 270 -8.51 -22.68 12.41
CA ALA A 270 -8.82 -22.59 13.84
C ALA A 270 -10.17 -21.89 14.11
N VAL A 271 -10.57 -20.93 13.27
CA VAL A 271 -11.87 -20.24 13.37
C VAL A 271 -12.95 -20.86 12.49
N GLY A 272 -12.71 -22.03 11.91
CA GLY A 272 -13.71 -22.79 11.15
C GLY A 272 -14.04 -22.27 9.75
N ILE A 273 -13.14 -21.50 9.12
CA ILE A 273 -13.34 -20.96 7.77
C ILE A 273 -12.31 -21.49 6.75
N GLU A 274 -12.72 -21.67 5.50
CA GLU A 274 -11.81 -21.99 4.39
C GLU A 274 -10.87 -20.81 4.07
N PRO A 275 -9.55 -21.01 3.99
CA PRO A 275 -8.58 -19.95 3.70
C PRO A 275 -8.49 -19.61 2.20
N ALA A 276 -9.64 -19.36 1.57
CA ALA A 276 -9.72 -18.92 0.18
C ALA A 276 -10.36 -17.53 0.12
N ALA A 277 -9.74 -16.62 -0.64
CA ALA A 277 -10.33 -15.32 -0.97
C ALA A 277 -11.55 -15.42 -1.90
N THR A 278 -11.91 -16.63 -2.34
CA THR A 278 -13.05 -16.91 -3.21
C THR A 278 -13.62 -18.28 -2.86
N ARG A 279 -14.77 -18.29 -2.19
CA ARG A 279 -15.57 -19.52 -2.08
C ARG A 279 -16.44 -19.63 -3.33
N MET A 280 -16.31 -20.72 -4.08
CA MET A 280 -17.29 -21.02 -5.13
C MET A 280 -18.60 -21.36 -4.44
N LEU A 281 -19.55 -20.43 -4.45
CA LEU A 281 -20.92 -20.75 -4.10
C LEU A 281 -21.47 -21.65 -5.20
N VAL A 282 -21.93 -22.86 -4.84
CA VAL A 282 -22.72 -23.68 -5.75
C VAL A 282 -23.98 -22.86 -6.05
N ARG A 283 -24.20 -22.59 -7.33
CA ARG A 283 -25.39 -21.88 -7.81
C ARG A 283 -26.56 -22.83 -7.94
#